data_AF-A0A7C5M873-F1
#
_entry.id   AF-A0A7C5M873-F1
#
_cell.length_a   1.000
_cell.length_b   1.000
_cell.length_c   1.000
_cell.angle_alpha   90.00
_cell.angle_beta   90.00
_cell.angle_gamma   90.00
#
_symmetry.space_group_name_H-M   'P 1'
#
loop_
_entity.id
_entity.type
_entity.pdbx_description
1 polymer ?
#
loop_
_entity_poly.entity_id
_entity_poly.type
_entity_poly.pdbx_seq_one_letter_code
_entity_poly.pdbx_strand_id
1 'polypeptide(L)'
;MNDHMKPDISWLSRASLPSVIVLAAIIYTAVTFIPPLASTRPLRSLPNSPDASPHSEFTAPLPLWEDPLKAVYERASNEESNQKKPKTRPLALPIRKSENTLILPVMLRGGGRPADVESRIRQRYAVIAGLTTALYEPSSSARMQHFQLCLKDDAGLVSRNLLIPYEIYRPVRSDRAYDDERDPLFEKVLVLWIDSERLLPEKPLLSLKQVVYGVINLFDSRDSEPAVSKTDTKPTTKTRHSDKTKSP
;
A
#
# COMPACT_ATOMS: atom_id res chain seq x y z
N MET A 1 55.41 -12.47 -19.88
CA MET A 1 55.47 -13.26 -21.13
C MET A 1 54.33 -14.25 -21.04
N ASN A 2 53.14 -13.85 -21.49
CA ASN A 2 51.92 -14.63 -21.33
C ASN A 2 51.67 -15.37 -22.64
N ASP A 3 51.96 -16.67 -22.63
CA ASP A 3 51.64 -17.53 -23.75
C ASP A 3 50.13 -17.77 -23.80
N HIS A 4 49.59 -17.39 -24.96
CA HIS A 4 48.20 -17.58 -25.34
C HIS A 4 47.86 -19.08 -25.41
N MET A 5 47.04 -19.55 -24.46
CA MET A 5 46.36 -20.83 -24.55
C MET A 5 45.36 -20.77 -25.72
N LYS A 6 45.75 -21.32 -26.89
CA LYS A 6 44.82 -21.54 -28.00
C LYS A 6 44.01 -22.81 -27.71
N PRO A 7 42.67 -22.77 -27.76
CA PRO A 7 41.87 -23.98 -27.59
C PRO A 7 42.14 -24.95 -28.74
N ASP A 8 42.43 -26.20 -28.40
CA ASP A 8 42.57 -27.29 -29.36
C ASP A 8 41.16 -27.74 -29.80
N ILE A 9 40.84 -27.49 -31.07
CA ILE A 9 39.52 -27.73 -31.69
C ILE A 9 39.54 -29.02 -32.53
N SER A 10 40.58 -29.85 -32.40
CA SER A 10 40.75 -31.11 -33.15
C SER A 10 39.59 -32.10 -32.99
N TRP A 11 38.77 -32.00 -31.93
CA TRP A 11 37.58 -32.82 -31.74
C TRP A 11 36.45 -32.57 -32.76
N LEU A 12 36.41 -31.41 -33.43
CA LEU A 12 35.43 -31.14 -34.49
C LEU A 12 35.68 -31.99 -35.75
N SER A 13 36.91 -32.46 -35.97
CA SER A 13 37.29 -33.23 -37.17
C SER A 13 36.79 -34.67 -37.18
N ARG A 14 36.28 -35.18 -36.04
CA ARG A 14 35.69 -36.52 -35.90
C ARG A 14 34.17 -36.54 -35.94
N ALA A 15 33.52 -35.37 -35.95
CA ALA A 15 32.08 -35.29 -36.08
C ALA A 15 31.69 -35.55 -37.53
N SER A 16 30.78 -36.49 -37.77
CA SER A 16 30.21 -36.64 -39.10
C SER A 16 29.51 -35.33 -39.48
N LEU A 17 29.75 -34.82 -40.69
CA LEU A 17 29.09 -33.63 -41.25
C LEU A 17 27.58 -33.55 -40.93
N PRO A 18 26.78 -34.64 -41.04
CA PRO A 18 25.36 -34.57 -40.69
C PRO A 18 25.10 -34.25 -39.21
N SER A 19 25.94 -34.70 -38.28
CA SER A 19 25.77 -34.39 -36.84
C SER A 19 25.96 -32.91 -36.53
N VAL A 20 26.92 -32.26 -37.21
CA VAL A 20 27.17 -30.82 -37.04
C VAL A 20 26.00 -30.00 -37.59
N ILE A 21 25.45 -30.42 -38.72
CA ILE A 21 24.27 -29.79 -39.34
C ILE A 21 23.05 -29.90 -38.43
N VAL A 22 22.80 -31.07 -37.84
CA VAL A 22 21.68 -31.28 -36.90
C VAL A 22 21.84 -30.42 -35.65
N LEU A 23 23.04 -30.33 -35.08
CA LEU A 23 23.29 -29.48 -33.90
C LEU A 23 23.06 -28.00 -34.22
N ALA A 24 23.57 -27.53 -35.36
CA ALA A 24 23.39 -26.16 -35.82
C ALA A 24 21.90 -25.84 -36.08
N ALA A 25 21.16 -26.78 -36.67
CA ALA A 25 19.71 -26.66 -36.86
C ALA A 25 18.97 -26.59 -35.52
N ILE A 26 19.30 -27.42 -34.53
CA ILE A 26 18.69 -27.36 -33.19
C ILE A 26 18.94 -26.02 -32.53
N ILE A 27 20.18 -25.52 -32.57
CA ILE A 27 20.55 -24.22 -31.97
C ILE A 27 19.80 -23.08 -32.68
N TYR A 28 19.79 -23.09 -34.02
CA TYR A 28 19.06 -22.10 -34.81
C TYR A 28 17.57 -22.10 -34.48
N THR A 29 16.96 -23.29 -34.36
CA THR A 29 15.55 -23.42 -33.99
C THR A 29 15.31 -22.92 -32.57
N ALA A 30 16.20 -23.24 -31.62
CA ALA A 30 16.11 -22.74 -30.24
C ALA A 30 16.19 -21.21 -30.18
N VAL A 31 17.10 -20.59 -30.93
CA VAL A 31 17.27 -19.13 -30.92
C VAL A 31 16.12 -18.40 -31.60
N THR A 32 15.53 -18.99 -32.65
CA THR A 32 14.47 -18.34 -33.43
C THR A 32 13.06 -18.61 -32.89
N PHE A 33 12.81 -19.78 -32.29
CA PHE A 33 11.48 -20.19 -31.81
C PHE A 33 11.29 -20.12 -30.30
N ILE A 34 12.33 -19.92 -29.50
CA ILE A 34 12.14 -19.60 -28.08
C ILE A 34 11.89 -18.09 -28.00
N PRO A 35 10.62 -17.63 -27.84
CA PRO A 35 10.37 -16.22 -27.61
C PRO A 35 11.17 -15.77 -26.37
N PRO A 36 11.68 -14.52 -26.33
CA PRO A 36 12.28 -13.99 -25.11
C PRO A 36 11.29 -14.22 -23.98
N LEU A 37 11.77 -14.69 -22.82
CA LEU A 37 10.94 -15.05 -21.67
C LEU A 37 9.95 -13.92 -21.39
N ALA A 38 8.74 -14.06 -21.92
CA ALA A 38 7.69 -13.08 -21.80
C ALA A 38 7.26 -13.16 -20.35
N SER A 39 7.52 -12.09 -19.61
CA SER A 39 7.13 -11.99 -18.21
C SER A 39 5.64 -12.32 -18.10
N THR A 40 5.31 -13.44 -17.47
CA THR A 40 3.93 -13.85 -17.14
C THR A 40 3.31 -12.96 -16.06
N ARG A 41 4.04 -11.93 -15.59
CA ARG A 41 3.45 -10.87 -14.78
C ARG A 41 2.41 -10.17 -15.66
N PRO A 42 1.15 -10.06 -15.22
CA PRO A 42 0.18 -9.25 -15.94
C PRO A 42 0.80 -7.88 -16.18
N LEU A 43 0.79 -7.40 -17.43
CA LEU A 43 1.20 -6.03 -17.72
C LEU A 43 0.35 -5.14 -16.83
N ARG A 44 1.00 -4.49 -15.85
CA ARG A 44 0.44 -3.34 -15.13
C ARG A 44 0.06 -2.36 -16.24
N SER A 45 -1.24 -2.24 -16.51
CA SER A 45 -1.76 -1.31 -17.49
C SER A 45 -1.20 0.07 -17.18
N LEU A 46 -0.34 0.59 -18.07
CA LEU A 46 0.06 1.99 -18.03
C LEU A 46 -1.21 2.85 -18.15
N PRO A 47 -1.25 4.06 -17.58
CA PRO A 47 -2.48 4.82 -17.36
C PRO A 47 -3.18 5.36 -18.62
N ASN A 48 -2.75 4.97 -19.82
CA ASN A 48 -3.13 5.62 -21.07
C ASN A 48 -3.71 4.61 -22.08
N SER A 49 -4.60 3.74 -21.64
CA SER A 49 -5.54 3.11 -22.58
C SER A 49 -6.79 3.99 -22.66
N PRO A 50 -7.13 4.57 -23.82
CA PRO A 50 -8.24 5.53 -23.96
C PRO A 50 -9.62 4.91 -23.71
N ASP A 51 -9.72 3.58 -23.50
CA ASP A 51 -10.96 2.87 -23.22
C ASP A 51 -11.16 2.49 -21.75
N ALA A 52 -10.33 3.01 -20.84
CA ALA A 52 -10.56 2.86 -19.40
C ALA A 52 -11.77 3.71 -18.97
N SER A 53 -12.95 3.10 -19.06
CA SER A 53 -14.20 3.67 -18.54
C SER A 53 -14.02 4.11 -17.08
N PRO A 54 -14.54 5.28 -16.65
CA PRO A 54 -14.16 5.91 -15.36
C PRO A 54 -14.72 5.22 -14.09
N HIS A 55 -15.39 4.06 -14.22
CA HIS A 55 -16.24 3.52 -13.14
C HIS A 55 -16.12 2.02 -12.85
N SER A 56 -15.15 1.29 -13.39
CA SER A 56 -14.87 -0.06 -12.87
C SER A 56 -13.76 -0.01 -11.82
N GLU A 57 -14.15 0.26 -10.58
CA GLU A 57 -13.33 0.00 -9.38
C GLU A 57 -13.12 -1.52 -9.22
N PHE A 58 -12.30 -2.11 -10.10
CA PHE A 58 -11.82 -3.46 -9.90
C PHE A 58 -10.77 -3.40 -8.79
N THR A 59 -11.25 -3.44 -7.56
CA THR A 59 -10.40 -3.42 -6.36
C THR A 59 -9.81 -4.80 -6.19
N ALA A 60 -8.77 -5.09 -6.97
CA ALA A 60 -7.99 -6.31 -6.79
C ALA A 60 -7.46 -6.33 -5.35
N PRO A 61 -7.68 -7.41 -4.58
CA PRO A 61 -7.14 -7.51 -3.25
C PRO A 61 -5.62 -7.33 -3.31
N LEU A 62 -5.07 -6.57 -2.36
CA LEU A 62 -3.63 -6.49 -2.16
C LEU A 62 -3.08 -7.91 -2.11
N PRO A 63 -2.17 -8.25 -3.02
CA PRO A 63 -1.47 -9.49 -2.88
C PRO A 63 -0.73 -9.47 -1.54
N LEU A 64 -0.81 -10.57 -0.80
CA LEU A 64 -0.14 -10.73 0.50
C LEU A 64 1.38 -10.50 0.41
N TRP A 65 1.95 -10.67 -0.79
CA TRP A 65 3.34 -10.41 -1.14
C TRP A 65 3.68 -8.95 -1.47
N GLU A 66 2.73 -8.01 -1.38
CA GLU A 66 3.01 -6.59 -1.60
C GLU A 66 3.67 -5.95 -0.38
N ASP A 67 4.65 -5.09 -0.63
CA ASP A 67 5.39 -4.34 0.38
C ASP A 67 4.51 -3.25 1.02
N PRO A 68 4.33 -3.27 2.35
CA PRO A 68 3.44 -2.33 3.04
C PRO A 68 3.86 -0.86 2.93
N LEU A 69 5.15 -0.56 2.69
CA LEU A 69 5.62 0.82 2.54
C LEU A 69 5.56 1.32 1.09
N LYS A 70 5.70 0.42 0.11
CA LYS A 70 5.90 0.77 -1.29
C LYS A 70 4.70 1.50 -1.90
N ALA A 71 3.49 0.98 -1.70
CA ALA A 71 2.26 1.56 -2.23
C ALA A 71 2.05 3.01 -1.75
N VAL A 72 2.54 3.29 -0.55
CA VAL A 72 2.45 4.58 0.12
C VAL A 72 3.52 5.55 -0.39
N TYR A 73 4.75 5.07 -0.60
CA TYR A 73 5.85 5.89 -1.13
C TYR A 73 5.71 6.23 -2.61
N GLU A 74 5.25 5.31 -3.44
CA GLU A 74 4.93 5.60 -4.86
C GLU A 74 3.88 6.71 -4.95
N ARG A 75 2.93 6.74 -4.02
CA ARG A 75 1.90 7.78 -4.00
C ARG A 75 2.45 9.13 -3.57
N ALA A 76 3.23 9.17 -2.49
CA ALA A 76 3.87 10.40 -2.02
C ALA A 76 4.76 11.02 -3.11
N SER A 77 5.59 10.21 -3.78
CA SER A 77 6.45 10.71 -4.86
C SER A 77 5.67 11.23 -6.07
N ASN A 78 4.55 10.58 -6.42
CA ASN A 78 3.70 11.02 -7.53
C ASN A 78 2.92 12.30 -7.22
N GLU A 79 2.55 12.51 -5.95
CA GLU A 79 1.92 13.73 -5.47
C GLU A 79 2.92 14.90 -5.38
N GLU A 80 4.20 14.65 -5.10
CA GLU A 80 5.24 15.67 -5.16
C GLU A 80 5.60 16.07 -6.60
N SER A 81 5.64 15.11 -7.52
CA SER A 81 5.98 15.34 -8.93
C SER A 81 4.87 16.06 -9.70
N ASN A 82 3.60 15.73 -9.44
CA ASN A 82 2.48 16.48 -9.97
C ASN A 82 2.15 17.60 -8.98
N GLN A 83 2.54 18.85 -9.26
CA GLN A 83 2.22 20.08 -8.49
C GLN A 83 0.71 20.35 -8.24
N LYS A 84 -0.18 19.36 -8.38
CA LYS A 84 -1.54 19.38 -7.84
C LYS A 84 -1.43 19.43 -6.31
N LYS A 85 -1.82 20.58 -5.73
CA LYS A 85 -2.00 20.75 -4.29
C LYS A 85 -2.65 19.48 -3.71
N PRO A 86 -2.04 18.83 -2.70
CA PRO A 86 -2.62 17.65 -2.10
C PRO A 86 -4.02 18.04 -1.62
N LYS A 87 -5.05 17.38 -2.16
CA LYS A 87 -6.35 17.40 -1.52
C LYS A 87 -6.17 16.61 -0.23
N THR A 88 -5.68 17.29 0.80
CA THR A 88 -5.64 16.83 2.19
C THR A 88 -7.08 16.60 2.62
N ARG A 89 -7.66 15.47 2.20
CA ARG A 89 -8.70 14.87 3.00
C ARG A 89 -7.96 14.26 4.18
N PRO A 90 -8.16 14.76 5.42
CA PRO A 90 -7.75 13.99 6.58
C PRO A 90 -8.46 12.64 6.45
N LEU A 91 -7.70 11.60 6.10
CA LEU A 91 -8.24 10.27 5.93
C LEU A 91 -8.53 9.79 7.35
N ALA A 92 -9.78 9.96 7.77
CA ALA A 92 -10.24 9.52 9.07
C ALA A 92 -10.06 8.00 9.16
N LEU A 93 -9.26 7.54 10.12
CA LEU A 93 -9.17 6.12 10.47
C LEU A 93 -10.60 5.62 10.72
N PRO A 94 -11.06 4.51 10.11
CA PRO A 94 -12.42 4.00 10.28
C PRO A 94 -12.60 3.24 11.61
N ILE A 95 -12.12 3.85 12.71
CA ILE A 95 -12.18 3.34 14.08
C ILE A 95 -12.76 4.44 14.96
N ARG A 96 -13.61 4.05 15.91
CA ARG A 96 -14.20 4.94 16.92
C ARG A 96 -13.57 4.65 18.28
N LYS A 97 -13.44 5.63 19.17
CA LYS A 97 -12.85 5.43 20.49
C LYS A 97 -13.67 4.46 21.36
N SER A 98 -14.97 4.35 21.10
CA SER A 98 -15.87 3.44 21.82
C SER A 98 -15.56 1.96 21.57
N GLU A 99 -14.76 1.64 20.55
CA GLU A 99 -14.40 0.27 20.19
C GLU A 99 -13.15 -0.16 20.95
N ASN A 100 -13.18 -1.33 21.61
CA ASN A 100 -12.01 -1.87 22.31
C ASN A 100 -10.92 -2.27 21.29
N THR A 101 -10.05 -1.33 20.94
CA THR A 101 -9.12 -1.44 19.81
C THR A 101 -7.66 -1.55 20.29
N LEU A 102 -6.96 -2.60 19.87
CA LEU A 102 -5.52 -2.71 20.03
C LEU A 102 -4.80 -1.93 18.92
N ILE A 103 -3.93 -0.98 19.29
CA ILE A 103 -3.00 -0.34 18.35
C ILE A 103 -1.69 -1.12 18.37
N LEU A 104 -1.33 -1.74 17.24
CA LEU A 104 -0.12 -2.52 17.07
C LEU A 104 0.86 -1.81 16.12
N PRO A 105 1.79 -0.98 16.64
CA PRO A 105 2.84 -0.40 15.83
C PRO A 105 3.90 -1.45 15.49
N VAL A 106 4.13 -1.67 14.20
CA VAL A 106 5.15 -2.58 13.68
C VAL A 106 6.22 -1.77 12.98
N MET A 107 7.42 -1.75 13.57
CA MET A 107 8.56 -1.08 12.99
C MET A 107 9.16 -1.93 11.88
N LEU A 108 9.24 -1.36 10.69
CA LEU A 108 9.79 -1.93 9.47
C LEU A 108 11.06 -1.19 9.11
N ARG A 109 12.06 -1.91 8.60
CA ARG A 109 13.24 -1.25 8.04
C ARG A 109 12.87 -0.54 6.74
N GLY A 110 13.22 0.75 6.68
CA GLY A 110 13.12 1.56 5.48
C GLY A 110 14.04 1.10 4.36
N GLY A 111 14.09 1.88 3.29
CA GLY A 111 15.01 1.67 2.18
C GLY A 111 14.44 0.92 0.97
N GLY A 112 15.04 1.20 -0.18
CA GLY A 112 14.62 0.70 -1.49
C GLY A 112 15.40 -0.52 -1.98
N ARG A 113 16.30 -1.12 -1.17
CA ARG A 113 17.05 -2.29 -1.62
C ARG A 113 16.14 -3.52 -1.64
N PRO A 114 16.36 -4.49 -2.55
CA PRO A 114 15.55 -5.70 -2.61
C PRO A 114 15.48 -6.48 -1.28
N ALA A 115 16.58 -6.51 -0.52
CA ALA A 115 16.63 -7.14 0.79
C ALA A 115 15.72 -6.45 1.82
N ASP A 116 15.61 -5.12 1.76
CA ASP A 116 14.72 -4.36 2.65
C ASP A 116 13.25 -4.66 2.30
N VAL A 117 12.91 -4.71 1.01
CA VAL A 117 11.57 -5.09 0.51
C VAL A 117 11.17 -6.49 0.98
N GLU A 118 12.04 -7.48 0.76
CA GLU A 118 11.79 -8.88 1.15
C GLU A 118 11.60 -9.02 2.68
N SER A 119 12.43 -8.33 3.46
CA SER A 119 12.31 -8.31 4.93
C SER A 119 10.94 -7.79 5.37
N ARG A 120 10.46 -6.68 4.77
CA ARG A 120 9.14 -6.11 5.08
C ARG A 120 7.99 -7.03 4.73
N ILE A 121 8.08 -7.70 3.58
CA ILE A 121 7.09 -8.70 3.16
C ILE A 121 7.02 -9.81 4.21
N ARG A 122 8.17 -10.42 4.58
CA ARG A 122 8.22 -11.49 5.60
C ARG A 122 7.67 -11.04 6.95
N GLN A 123 7.98 -9.81 7.37
CA GLN A 123 7.48 -9.28 8.63
C GLN A 123 5.96 -9.10 8.61
N ARG A 124 5.39 -8.64 7.49
CA ARG A 124 3.94 -8.58 7.30
C ARG A 124 3.30 -9.98 7.39
N TYR A 125 3.89 -10.99 6.75
CA TYR A 125 3.43 -12.39 6.88
C TYR A 125 3.45 -12.88 8.33
N ALA A 126 4.50 -12.57 9.09
CA ALA A 126 4.62 -12.99 10.48
C ALA A 126 3.52 -12.38 11.36
N VAL A 127 3.24 -11.07 11.17
CA VAL A 127 2.15 -10.39 11.89
C VAL A 127 0.80 -10.98 11.53
N ILE A 128 0.54 -11.21 10.24
CA ILE A 128 -0.72 -11.82 9.77
C ILE A 128 -0.89 -13.21 10.36
N ALA A 129 0.14 -14.06 10.30
CA ALA A 129 0.08 -15.40 10.87
C ALA A 129 -0.20 -15.38 12.40
N GLY A 130 0.42 -14.46 13.12
CA GLY A 130 0.16 -14.25 14.55
C GLY A 130 -1.28 -13.82 14.83
N LEU A 131 -1.80 -12.86 14.05
CA LEU A 131 -3.18 -12.38 14.19
C LEU A 131 -4.21 -13.45 13.82
N THR A 132 -3.99 -14.21 12.74
CA THR A 132 -4.86 -15.33 12.37
C THR A 132 -4.89 -16.40 13.46
N THR A 133 -3.74 -16.71 14.08
CA THR A 133 -3.66 -17.65 15.21
C THR A 133 -4.39 -17.13 16.45
N ALA A 134 -4.50 -15.80 16.58
CA ALA A 134 -5.27 -15.13 17.62
C ALA A 134 -6.73 -14.86 17.22
N LEU A 135 -7.24 -15.52 16.17
CA LEU A 135 -8.62 -15.41 15.66
C LEU A 135 -8.97 -14.01 15.13
N TYR A 136 -8.02 -13.32 14.50
CA TYR A 136 -8.26 -12.07 13.79
C TYR A 136 -8.07 -12.21 12.29
N GLU A 137 -8.99 -11.62 11.52
CA GLU A 137 -8.93 -11.56 10.06
C GLU A 137 -8.89 -10.10 9.56
N PRO A 138 -8.25 -9.83 8.41
CA PRO A 138 -8.20 -8.49 7.85
C PRO A 138 -9.59 -8.00 7.44
N SER A 139 -9.97 -6.83 7.92
CA SER A 139 -11.25 -6.16 7.65
C SER A 139 -11.48 -5.81 6.18
N SER A 140 -10.41 -5.63 5.41
CA SER A 140 -10.45 -5.32 3.99
C SER A 140 -9.17 -5.84 3.36
N SER A 141 -9.31 -6.69 2.35
CA SER A 141 -8.18 -7.18 1.55
C SER A 141 -7.84 -6.25 0.38
N ALA A 142 -8.58 -5.15 0.20
CA ALA A 142 -8.63 -4.43 -1.07
C ALA A 142 -7.38 -3.57 -1.36
N ARG A 143 -6.97 -2.67 -0.45
CA ARG A 143 -5.82 -1.75 -0.63
C ARG A 143 -5.18 -1.34 0.69
N MET A 144 -3.87 -1.08 0.68
CA MET A 144 -3.13 -0.60 1.85
C MET A 144 -3.63 0.81 2.16
N GLN A 145 -4.24 0.97 3.34
CA GLN A 145 -4.72 2.27 3.76
C GLN A 145 -3.57 3.05 4.37
N HIS A 146 -3.65 4.37 4.37
CA HIS A 146 -2.64 5.22 4.99
C HIS A 146 -3.25 6.53 5.49
N PHE A 147 -2.59 7.16 6.45
CA PHE A 147 -2.89 8.52 6.89
C PHE A 147 -1.59 9.31 7.07
N GLN A 148 -1.70 10.63 7.17
CA GLN A 148 -0.58 11.53 7.44
C GLN A 148 -0.61 11.95 8.89
N LEU A 149 0.55 11.91 9.55
CA LEU A 149 0.75 12.39 10.89
C LEU A 149 1.90 13.40 10.92
N CYS A 150 1.70 14.54 11.56
CA CYS A 150 2.75 15.53 11.77
C CYS A 150 3.45 15.26 13.10
N LEU A 151 4.70 14.83 13.07
CA LEU A 151 5.58 14.69 14.22
C LEU A 151 6.27 16.01 14.49
N LYS A 152 6.30 16.45 15.75
CA LYS A 152 7.01 17.65 16.18
C LYS A 152 8.17 17.24 17.07
N ASP A 153 9.35 17.82 16.89
CA ASP A 153 10.41 17.65 17.88
C ASP A 153 10.01 18.24 19.25
N ASP A 154 10.72 17.91 20.33
CA ASP A 154 10.44 18.37 21.71
C ASP A 154 10.39 19.90 21.81
N ALA A 155 11.18 20.59 20.99
CA ALA A 155 11.18 22.05 20.89
C ALA A 155 10.03 22.61 20.02
N GLY A 156 9.26 21.77 19.34
CA GLY A 156 8.21 22.17 18.40
C GLY A 156 8.70 22.80 17.10
N LEU A 157 10.02 22.92 16.92
CA LEU A 157 10.66 23.69 15.85
C LEU A 157 10.70 22.94 14.51
N VAL A 158 10.82 21.61 14.53
CA VAL A 158 10.86 20.77 13.32
C VAL A 158 9.61 19.93 13.28
N SER A 159 8.83 20.09 12.20
CA SER A 159 7.66 19.29 11.90
C SER A 159 7.97 18.32 10.76
N ARG A 160 7.76 17.02 10.97
CA ARG A 160 7.90 15.98 9.94
C ARG A 160 6.56 15.34 9.66
N ASN A 161 6.14 15.37 8.40
CA ASN A 161 4.95 14.65 7.96
C ASN A 161 5.32 13.19 7.70
N LEU A 162 4.81 12.29 8.53
CA LEU A 162 4.95 10.86 8.39
C LEU A 162 3.69 10.30 7.72
N LEU A 163 3.89 9.59 6.60
CA LEU A 163 2.83 8.86 5.92
C LEU A 163 2.83 7.43 6.47
N ILE A 164 1.78 7.05 7.20
CA ILE A 164 1.70 5.80 7.95
C ILE A 164 0.71 4.86 7.27
N PRO A 165 1.18 3.78 6.61
CA PRO A 165 0.33 2.69 6.18
C PRO A 165 -0.29 1.95 7.37
N TYR A 166 -1.53 1.49 7.21
CA TYR A 166 -2.22 0.72 8.23
C TYR A 166 -3.17 -0.33 7.64
N GLU A 167 -3.44 -1.34 8.47
CA GLU A 167 -4.44 -2.38 8.22
C GLU A 167 -5.29 -2.57 9.48
N ILE A 168 -6.55 -2.95 9.27
CA ILE A 168 -7.49 -3.19 10.37
C ILE A 168 -7.89 -4.64 10.34
N TYR A 169 -7.86 -5.28 11.50
CA TYR A 169 -8.27 -6.65 11.69
C TYR A 169 -9.46 -6.70 12.66
N ARG A 170 -10.31 -7.71 12.47
CA ARG A 170 -11.51 -7.94 13.29
C ARG A 170 -11.52 -9.39 13.77
N PRO A 171 -12.13 -9.66 14.93
CA PRO A 171 -12.42 -11.01 15.38
C PRO A 171 -13.13 -11.85 14.33
N VAL A 172 -12.65 -13.07 14.11
CA VAL A 172 -13.38 -14.09 13.37
C VAL A 172 -14.55 -14.52 14.24
N ARG A 173 -15.76 -14.12 13.87
CA ARG A 173 -16.97 -14.58 14.54
C ARG A 173 -17.30 -15.98 14.02
N SER A 174 -16.92 -16.99 14.79
CA SER A 174 -17.33 -18.36 14.50
C SER A 174 -18.81 -18.52 14.85
N ASP A 175 -19.66 -18.77 13.85
CA ASP A 175 -21.06 -19.22 14.04
C ASP A 175 -21.11 -20.71 14.44
N ARG A 176 -19.95 -21.38 14.47
CA ARG A 176 -19.81 -22.79 14.82
C ARG A 176 -19.19 -22.88 16.20
N ALA A 177 -19.91 -23.53 17.11
CA ALA A 177 -19.46 -23.92 18.44
C ALA A 177 -18.29 -24.93 18.38
N TYR A 178 -17.14 -24.49 17.89
CA TYR A 178 -15.90 -25.24 17.86
C TYR A 178 -14.98 -24.65 18.92
N ASP A 179 -15.08 -25.20 20.13
CA ASP A 179 -14.05 -25.57 21.12
C ASP A 179 -12.67 -24.86 21.16
N ASP A 180 -12.50 -23.64 20.65
CA ASP A 180 -11.35 -22.80 20.97
C ASP A 180 -11.76 -21.91 22.15
N GLU A 181 -11.35 -22.27 23.38
CA GLU A 181 -11.56 -21.48 24.60
C GLU A 181 -10.92 -20.07 24.55
N ARG A 182 -10.29 -19.71 23.43
CA ARG A 182 -9.63 -18.44 23.23
C ARG A 182 -10.57 -17.46 22.57
N ASP A 183 -11.23 -16.67 23.39
CA ASP A 183 -11.98 -15.51 22.89
C ASP A 183 -11.03 -14.37 22.48
N PRO A 184 -11.29 -13.71 21.33
CA PRO A 184 -10.52 -12.56 20.89
C PRO A 184 -10.70 -11.39 21.87
N LEU A 185 -9.58 -10.93 22.44
CA LEU A 185 -9.55 -9.91 23.50
C LEU A 185 -9.99 -8.50 23.07
N PHE A 186 -9.89 -8.17 21.79
CA PHE A 186 -10.12 -6.84 21.25
C PHE A 186 -11.16 -6.91 20.14
N GLU A 187 -12.01 -5.89 20.03
CA GLU A 187 -13.00 -5.79 18.94
C GLU A 187 -12.35 -5.48 17.60
N LYS A 188 -11.19 -4.81 17.63
CA LYS A 188 -10.39 -4.48 16.46
C LYS A 188 -8.90 -4.48 16.79
N VAL A 189 -8.08 -4.80 15.81
CA VAL A 189 -6.63 -4.58 15.87
C VAL A 189 -6.24 -3.66 14.72
N LEU A 190 -5.66 -2.50 15.04
CA LEU A 190 -5.10 -1.55 14.09
C LEU A 190 -3.59 -1.78 14.01
N VAL A 191 -3.14 -2.35 12.89
CA VAL A 191 -1.71 -2.54 12.62
C VAL A 191 -1.18 -1.31 11.91
N LEU A 192 -0.14 -0.69 12.46
CA LEU A 192 0.55 0.47 11.86
C LEU A 192 1.91 0.02 11.34
N TRP A 193 2.16 0.20 10.05
CA TRP A 193 3.43 -0.16 9.41
C TRP A 193 4.36 1.06 9.40
N ILE A 194 5.29 1.13 10.35
CA ILE A 194 6.11 2.32 10.60
C ILE A 194 7.49 2.14 10.00
N ASP A 195 7.90 3.04 9.11
CA ASP A 195 9.28 3.08 8.63
C ASP A 195 10.22 3.64 9.70
N SER A 196 11.08 2.77 10.24
CA SER A 196 12.03 3.11 11.29
C SER A 196 13.05 4.17 10.86
N GLU A 197 13.37 4.26 9.56
CA GLU A 197 14.35 5.22 9.03
C GLU A 197 13.75 6.63 8.87
N ARG A 198 12.42 6.74 8.81
CA ARG A 198 11.72 8.03 8.73
C ARG A 198 11.34 8.64 10.07
N LEU A 199 11.39 7.86 11.16
CA LEU A 199 11.28 8.38 12.53
C LEU A 199 12.45 9.30 12.86
N LEU A 200 12.36 10.11 13.92
CA LEU A 200 13.49 10.96 14.35
C LEU A 200 14.64 10.03 14.76
N PRO A 201 15.76 9.98 14.00
CA PRO A 201 16.78 8.95 14.19
C PRO A 201 17.43 9.01 15.56
N GLU A 202 17.51 10.21 16.13
CA GLU A 202 18.12 10.47 17.43
C GLU A 202 17.23 10.02 18.61
N LYS A 203 15.91 9.98 18.40
CA LYS A 203 14.92 9.68 19.45
C LYS A 203 13.79 8.79 18.93
N PRO A 204 14.07 7.53 18.56
CA PRO A 204 13.09 6.64 17.94
C PRO A 204 11.93 6.30 18.87
N LEU A 205 12.18 6.07 20.16
CA LEU A 205 11.12 5.76 21.14
C LEU A 205 10.22 6.97 21.42
N LEU A 206 10.79 8.18 21.43
CA LEU A 206 10.02 9.41 21.58
C LEU A 206 9.15 9.66 20.33
N SER A 207 9.71 9.43 19.14
CA SER A 207 8.94 9.49 17.89
C SER A 207 7.81 8.47 17.88
N LEU A 208 8.07 7.24 18.34
CA LEU A 208 7.05 6.20 18.43
C LEU A 208 5.94 6.58 19.42
N LYS A 209 6.31 7.14 20.58
CA LYS A 209 5.35 7.69 21.54
C LYS A 209 4.47 8.74 20.87
N GLN A 210 5.07 9.70 20.15
CA GLN A 210 4.32 10.73 19.42
C GLN A 210 3.42 10.16 18.33
N VAL A 211 3.85 9.10 17.62
CA VAL A 211 3.01 8.40 16.66
C VAL A 211 1.77 7.84 17.35
N VAL A 212 1.96 7.07 18.42
CA VAL A 212 0.84 6.43 19.14
C VAL A 212 -0.12 7.47 19.72
N TYR A 213 0.39 8.51 20.40
CA TYR A 213 -0.46 9.60 20.90
C TYR A 213 -1.16 10.36 19.77
N GLY A 214 -0.48 10.57 18.65
CA GLY A 214 -1.06 11.18 17.46
C GLY A 214 -2.24 10.38 16.94
N VAL A 215 -2.11 9.05 16.87
CA VAL A 215 -3.22 8.15 16.49
C VAL A 215 -4.36 8.20 17.50
N ILE A 216 -4.07 8.17 18.80
CA ILE A 216 -5.09 8.26 19.85
C ILE A 216 -5.86 9.59 19.75
N ASN A 217 -5.17 10.71 19.56
CA ASN A 217 -5.78 12.04 19.41
C ASN A 217 -6.63 12.15 18.13
N LEU A 218 -6.25 11.44 17.07
CA LEU A 218 -7.06 11.35 15.85
C LEU A 218 -8.39 10.61 16.10
N PHE A 219 -8.44 9.66 17.04
CA PHE A 219 -9.71 9.06 17.47
C PHE A 219 -10.56 10.04 18.26
N ASP A 220 -9.98 10.74 19.23
CA ASP A 220 -10.68 11.68 20.13
C ASP A 220 -11.36 12.84 19.38
N SER A 221 -10.68 13.35 18.35
CA SER A 221 -11.19 14.47 17.55
C SER A 221 -12.44 14.11 16.75
N ARG A 222 -12.69 12.81 16.49
CA ARG A 222 -13.82 12.33 15.69
C ARG A 222 -15.10 12.18 16.52
N ASP A 223 -14.99 11.68 17.74
CA ASP A 223 -16.16 11.54 18.62
C ASP A 223 -16.69 12.90 19.12
N SER A 224 -15.87 13.93 18.96
CA SER A 224 -16.20 15.32 19.28
C SER A 224 -16.93 16.06 18.14
N GLU A 225 -17.09 15.47 16.95
CA GLU A 225 -17.82 16.09 15.84
C GLU A 225 -19.34 15.82 16.02
N PRO A 226 -20.17 16.81 16.42
CA PRO A 226 -21.59 16.59 16.60
C PRO A 226 -22.22 16.22 15.26
N ALA A 227 -23.08 15.21 15.26
CA ALA A 227 -23.89 14.83 14.11
C ALA A 227 -24.64 16.06 13.59
N VAL A 228 -24.11 16.70 12.53
CA VAL A 228 -24.78 17.83 11.89
C VAL A 228 -26.10 17.31 11.34
N SER A 229 -27.17 17.69 12.03
CA SER A 229 -28.54 17.44 11.63
C SER A 229 -28.75 18.02 10.25
N LYS A 230 -29.15 17.16 9.31
CA LYS A 230 -29.75 17.60 8.04
C LYS A 230 -31.08 18.28 8.38
N THR A 231 -31.03 19.56 8.71
CA THR A 231 -32.24 20.39 8.75
C THR A 231 -32.35 21.12 7.42
N ASP A 232 -33.34 20.67 6.66
CA ASP A 232 -33.95 21.35 5.54
C ASP A 232 -33.95 22.87 5.71
N THR A 233 -33.53 23.58 4.67
CA THR A 233 -33.95 24.97 4.49
C THR A 233 -34.07 25.27 3.00
N LYS A 234 -35.31 25.16 2.51
CA LYS A 234 -35.83 26.01 1.45
C LYS A 234 -37.01 26.78 2.05
N PRO A 235 -37.07 28.10 1.89
CA PRO A 235 -38.09 28.66 1.01
C PRO A 235 -37.54 29.84 0.16
N THR A 236 -37.78 29.85 -1.15
CA THR A 236 -38.78 30.68 -1.86
C THR A 236 -38.86 32.15 -1.42
N THR A 237 -38.36 33.06 -2.27
CA THR A 237 -38.89 34.43 -2.36
C THR A 237 -38.96 34.85 -3.84
N LYS A 238 -40.21 35.02 -4.30
CA LYS A 238 -40.59 35.76 -5.51
C LYS A 238 -40.25 37.24 -5.32
N THR A 239 -39.60 37.86 -6.29
CA THR A 239 -39.73 39.32 -6.47
C THR A 239 -40.05 39.62 -7.93
N ARG A 240 -41.25 40.18 -8.09
CA ARG A 240 -41.90 40.68 -9.28
C ARG A 240 -41.45 42.14 -9.45
N HIS A 241 -40.89 42.50 -10.61
CA HIS A 241 -40.81 43.90 -11.02
C HIS A 241 -41.32 44.03 -12.45
N SER A 242 -42.45 44.73 -12.58
CA SER A 242 -42.97 45.31 -13.82
C SER A 242 -42.44 46.74 -13.96
N ASP A 243 -41.97 47.09 -15.15
CA ASP A 243 -42.25 48.33 -15.90
C ASP A 243 -41.52 48.22 -17.25
N LYS A 244 -42.13 48.18 -18.44
CA LYS A 244 -43.13 49.01 -19.15
C LYS A 244 -42.52 50.29 -19.77
N THR A 245 -42.33 50.26 -21.10
CA THR A 245 -42.41 51.37 -22.09
C THR A 245 -42.16 50.77 -23.50
N LYS A 246 -43.19 50.52 -24.35
CA LYS A 246 -43.94 51.42 -25.28
C LYS A 246 -43.09 51.85 -26.51
N SER A 247 -43.15 51.14 -27.65
CA SER A 247 -43.88 51.44 -28.93
C SER A 247 -43.27 52.58 -29.77
N PRO A 248 -43.50 52.69 -31.10
CA PRO A 248 -44.31 51.88 -32.03
C PRO A 248 -43.51 50.95 -32.96
#